data_AF-A0A954KT11-F1
#
_entry.id   AF-A0A954KT11-F1
#
_cell.length_a   1.000
_cell.length_b   1.000
_cell.length_c   1.000
_cell.angle_alpha   90.00
_cell.angle_beta   90.00
_cell.angle_gamma   90.00
#
_symmetry.space_group_name_H-M   'P 1'
#
loop_
_entity.id
_entity.type
_entity.pdbx_description
1 polymer ?
#
loop_
_entity_poly.entity_id
_entity_poly.type
_entity_poly.pdbx_seq_one_letter_code
_entity_poly.pdbx_strand_id
1 'polypeptide(L)'
;MRNNVTTTASHKVTRRIVAADGYLDLRLPMQAIEELAAIEAAGDMQPAVDYVMGQALMMQQRFDDAIEILQRAAENIPVPFSQFAWNLLAECLREQGQHELAEVVDYFAEEPPELVVQHAEMMGYNEFDEMDDLNW
;
A
#
# COMPACT_ATOMS: atom_id res chain seq x y z
N MET A 1 26.04 22.22 -7.99
CA MET A 1 25.34 22.71 -6.77
C MET A 1 24.41 21.59 -6.32
N ARG A 2 24.62 21.01 -5.13
CA ARG A 2 23.78 19.91 -4.61
C ARG A 2 22.50 20.48 -4.01
N ASN A 3 21.38 19.86 -4.35
CA ASN A 3 20.02 20.19 -3.94
C ASN A 3 19.87 20.14 -2.41
N ASN A 4 19.74 21.31 -1.78
CA ASN A 4 19.35 21.40 -0.37
C ASN A 4 17.82 21.47 -0.18
N VAL A 5 17.07 21.61 -1.28
CA VAL A 5 15.60 21.77 -1.26
C VAL A 5 14.88 20.44 -1.04
N THR A 6 15.44 19.33 -1.52
CA THR A 6 14.85 17.98 -1.38
C THR A 6 14.84 17.48 0.06
N THR A 7 15.88 17.79 0.84
CA THR A 7 16.00 17.31 2.23
C THR A 7 15.00 17.98 3.18
N THR A 8 14.79 19.30 3.07
CA THR A 8 13.86 20.02 3.96
C THR A 8 12.39 19.69 3.68
N ALA A 9 12.02 19.55 2.40
CA ALA A 9 10.67 19.12 2.01
C ALA A 9 10.36 17.72 2.57
N SER A 10 11.32 16.79 2.47
CA SER A 10 11.23 15.45 3.04
C SER A 10 11.00 15.47 4.56
N HIS A 11 11.73 16.30 5.34
CA HIS A 11 11.51 16.39 6.79
C HIS A 11 10.13 16.93 7.19
N LYS A 12 9.56 17.88 6.43
CA LYS A 12 8.21 18.39 6.68
C LYS A 12 7.16 17.29 6.43
N VAL A 13 7.30 16.56 5.34
CA VAL A 13 6.44 15.41 5.00
C VAL A 13 6.50 14.36 6.11
N THR A 14 7.70 13.94 6.53
CA THR A 14 7.85 12.97 7.63
C THR A 14 7.14 13.42 8.91
N ARG A 15 7.28 14.69 9.30
CA ARG A 15 6.60 15.20 10.51
C ARG A 15 5.08 15.16 10.40
N ARG A 16 4.53 15.46 9.22
CA ARG A 16 3.08 15.38 8.99
C ARG A 16 2.59 13.93 9.02
N ILE A 17 3.33 12.99 8.43
CA ILE A 17 3.00 11.57 8.51
C ILE A 17 3.00 11.11 9.98
N VAL A 18 4.03 11.43 10.75
CA VAL A 18 4.11 11.08 12.18
C VAL A 18 2.98 11.73 13.00
N ALA A 19 2.61 12.98 12.68
CA ALA A 19 1.48 13.63 13.34
C ALA A 19 0.15 12.95 13.01
N ALA A 20 -0.07 12.60 11.74
CA ALA A 20 -1.25 11.87 11.30
C ALA A 20 -1.36 10.50 11.97
N ASP A 21 -0.26 9.76 12.04
CA ASP A 21 -0.19 8.46 12.74
C ASP A 21 -0.56 8.62 14.23
N GLY A 22 0.00 9.63 14.90
CA GLY A 22 -0.38 9.96 16.29
C GLY A 22 -1.85 10.37 16.44
N TYR A 23 -2.47 10.97 15.42
CA TYR A 23 -3.93 11.22 15.43
C TYR A 23 -4.73 9.91 15.31
N LEU A 24 -4.25 8.92 14.55
CA LEU A 24 -4.90 7.61 14.46
C LEU A 24 -4.84 6.86 15.80
N ASP A 25 -3.71 6.90 16.50
CA ASP A 25 -3.57 6.35 17.87
C ASP A 25 -4.62 6.92 18.83
N LEU A 26 -4.97 8.20 18.65
CA LEU A 26 -5.96 8.91 19.45
C LEU A 26 -7.40 8.75 18.95
N ARG A 27 -7.63 7.92 17.92
CA ARG A 27 -8.93 7.76 17.25
C ARG A 27 -9.48 9.06 16.68
N LEU A 28 -8.61 9.91 16.13
CA LEU A 28 -8.92 11.19 15.49
C LEU A 28 -8.69 11.15 13.97
N PRO A 29 -9.45 10.34 13.21
CA PRO A 29 -9.16 10.09 11.81
C PRO A 29 -9.37 11.32 10.92
N MET A 30 -10.25 12.26 11.28
CA MET A 30 -10.44 13.49 10.50
C MET A 30 -9.18 14.35 10.52
N GLN A 31 -8.57 14.53 11.69
CA GLN A 31 -7.33 15.29 11.85
C GLN A 31 -6.16 14.62 11.14
N ALA A 32 -6.11 13.29 11.13
CA ALA A 32 -5.12 12.55 10.35
C ALA A 32 -5.26 12.84 8.85
N ILE A 33 -6.48 12.78 8.31
CA ILE A 33 -6.76 13.09 6.90
C ILE A 33 -6.38 14.55 6.57
N GLU A 34 -6.77 15.51 7.42
CA GLU A 34 -6.45 16.92 7.23
C GLU A 34 -4.94 17.18 7.20
N GLU A 35 -4.18 16.56 8.10
CA GLU A 35 -2.72 16.68 8.11
C GLU A 35 -2.06 16.11 6.86
N LEU A 36 -2.53 14.94 6.41
CA LEU A 36 -2.00 14.29 5.20
C LEU A 36 -2.38 15.05 3.93
N ALA A 37 -3.62 15.57 3.86
CA ALA A 37 -4.08 16.38 2.73
C ALA A 37 -3.33 17.71 2.59
N ALA A 38 -2.70 18.19 3.68
CA ALA A 38 -1.85 19.38 3.66
C ALA A 38 -0.41 19.12 3.14
N ILE A 39 -0.13 17.90 2.65
CA ILE A 39 1.10 17.56 1.92
C ILE A 39 0.89 17.85 0.43
N GLU A 40 1.60 18.86 -0.09
CA GLU A 40 1.49 19.24 -1.51
C GLU A 40 2.28 18.30 -2.45
N ALA A 41 3.41 17.75 -1.99
CA ALA A 41 4.24 16.84 -2.74
C ALA A 41 5.04 15.93 -1.80
N ALA A 42 4.68 14.65 -1.74
CA ALA A 42 5.36 13.67 -0.90
C ALA A 42 6.58 13.03 -1.57
N GLY A 43 6.63 13.02 -2.92
CA GLY A 43 7.70 12.35 -3.68
C GLY A 43 7.81 10.88 -3.29
N ASP A 44 9.02 10.43 -3.00
CA ASP A 44 9.30 9.03 -2.60
C ASP A 44 8.57 8.59 -1.32
N MET A 45 8.02 9.54 -0.54
CA MET A 45 7.22 9.23 0.66
C MET A 45 5.73 9.06 0.36
N GLN A 46 5.28 9.20 -0.89
CA GLN A 46 3.86 9.06 -1.25
C GLN A 46 3.26 7.71 -0.79
N PRO A 47 3.94 6.55 -0.93
CA PRO A 47 3.37 5.28 -0.48
C PRO A 47 3.09 5.25 1.03
N ALA A 48 3.93 5.91 1.84
CA ALA A 48 3.70 6.04 3.28
C ALA A 48 2.54 7.00 3.61
N VAL A 49 2.38 8.08 2.85
CA VAL A 49 1.21 8.98 2.96
C VAL A 49 -0.07 8.22 2.64
N ASP A 50 -0.07 7.46 1.55
CA ASP A 50 -1.22 6.66 1.11
C ASP A 50 -1.58 5.61 2.17
N TYR A 51 -0.60 4.91 2.73
CA TYR A 51 -0.83 3.93 3.80
C TYR A 51 -1.54 4.54 5.02
N VAL A 52 -1.06 5.67 5.54
CA VAL A 52 -1.69 6.33 6.72
C VAL A 52 -3.05 6.94 6.35
N MET A 53 -3.21 7.46 5.13
CA MET A 53 -4.50 7.94 4.63
C MET A 53 -5.54 6.81 4.55
N GLY A 54 -5.14 5.65 4.04
CA GLY A 54 -5.97 4.45 3.98
C GLY A 54 -6.47 4.02 5.36
N GLN A 55 -5.59 3.94 6.35
CA GLN A 55 -5.96 3.66 7.74
C GLN A 55 -6.97 4.67 8.29
N ALA A 56 -6.76 5.97 8.02
CA ALA A 56 -7.67 7.03 8.46
C ALA A 56 -9.07 6.89 7.84
N LEU A 57 -9.15 6.53 6.55
CA LEU A 57 -10.39 6.30 5.84
C LEU A 57 -11.13 5.06 6.36
N MET A 58 -10.40 3.96 6.63
CA MET A 58 -10.96 2.76 7.26
C MET A 58 -11.60 3.07 8.62
N MET A 59 -10.93 3.88 9.44
CA MET A 59 -11.47 4.28 10.75
C MET A 59 -12.75 5.13 10.65
N GLN A 60 -13.01 5.75 9.49
CA GLN A 60 -14.28 6.42 9.18
C GLN A 60 -15.27 5.52 8.43
N GLN A 61 -14.99 4.21 8.30
CA GLN A 61 -15.77 3.27 7.51
C GLN A 61 -15.95 3.68 6.04
N ARG A 62 -15.02 4.49 5.51
CA ARG A 62 -14.99 4.93 4.11
C ARG A 62 -14.19 3.92 3.29
N PHE A 63 -14.68 2.68 3.24
CA PHE A 63 -13.94 1.56 2.65
C PHE A 63 -13.73 1.71 1.14
N ASP A 64 -14.71 2.28 0.41
CA ASP A 64 -14.56 2.54 -1.03
C ASP A 64 -13.37 3.44 -1.34
N ASP A 65 -13.22 4.53 -0.58
CA ASP A 65 -12.10 5.46 -0.73
C ASP A 65 -10.78 4.83 -0.27
N ALA A 66 -10.83 3.99 0.77
CA ALA A 66 -9.64 3.35 1.32
C ALA A 66 -9.03 2.32 0.36
N ILE A 67 -9.85 1.58 -0.39
CA ILE A 67 -9.41 0.51 -1.29
C ILE A 67 -8.40 1.02 -2.33
N GLU A 68 -8.73 2.08 -3.06
CA GLU A 68 -7.84 2.61 -4.10
C GLU A 68 -6.52 3.12 -3.51
N ILE A 69 -6.60 3.81 -2.36
CA ILE A 69 -5.43 4.38 -1.71
C ILE A 69 -4.52 3.28 -1.13
N LEU A 70 -5.10 2.27 -0.49
CA LEU A 70 -4.35 1.15 0.10
C LEU A 70 -3.73 0.26 -0.97
N GLN A 71 -4.39 0.07 -2.11
CA GLN A 71 -3.80 -0.63 -3.24
C GLN A 71 -2.53 0.09 -3.73
N ARG A 72 -2.59 1.41 -3.96
CA ARG A 72 -1.39 2.18 -4.36
C ARG A 72 -0.29 2.09 -3.31
N ALA A 73 -0.63 2.13 -2.02
CA ALA A 73 0.35 1.96 -0.96
C ALA A 73 1.01 0.58 -1.03
N ALA A 74 0.22 -0.48 -1.19
CA ALA A 74 0.73 -1.85 -1.17
C ALA A 74 1.63 -2.16 -2.37
N GLU A 75 1.30 -1.66 -3.55
CA GLU A 75 2.09 -1.83 -4.78
C GLU A 75 3.43 -1.05 -4.77
N ASN A 76 3.56 -0.02 -3.93
CA ASN A 76 4.71 0.89 -3.96
C ASN A 76 5.56 0.88 -2.67
N ILE A 77 5.09 0.23 -1.61
CA ILE A 77 5.89 0.02 -0.40
C ILE A 77 6.84 -1.17 -0.63
N PRO A 78 8.14 -1.05 -0.31
CA PRO A 78 9.06 -2.18 -0.43
C PRO A 78 8.72 -3.35 0.50
N VAL A 79 8.90 -4.58 0.02
CA VAL A 79 8.87 -5.80 0.84
C VAL A 79 9.92 -5.72 1.96
N PRO A 80 9.62 -6.18 3.19
CA PRO A 80 8.38 -6.85 3.62
C PRO A 80 7.29 -5.89 4.12
N PHE A 81 7.48 -4.58 4.02
CA PHE A 81 6.58 -3.60 4.63
C PHE A 81 5.23 -3.48 3.90
N SER A 82 5.15 -3.85 2.63
CA SER A 82 3.89 -3.84 1.84
C SER A 82 2.82 -4.78 2.40
N GLN A 83 3.22 -5.82 3.15
CA GLN A 83 2.32 -6.74 3.84
C GLN A 83 1.28 -5.99 4.69
N PHE A 84 1.67 -4.91 5.38
CA PHE A 84 0.73 -4.13 6.19
C PHE A 84 -0.37 -3.49 5.35
N ALA A 85 -0.04 -2.97 4.17
CA ALA A 85 -1.01 -2.35 3.27
C ALA A 85 -1.93 -3.39 2.60
N TRP A 86 -1.38 -4.55 2.20
CA TRP A 86 -2.19 -5.67 1.68
C TRP A 86 -3.21 -6.17 2.71
N ASN A 87 -2.81 -6.36 3.97
CA ASN A 87 -3.72 -6.77 5.04
C ASN A 87 -4.89 -5.78 5.24
N LEU A 88 -4.60 -4.48 5.22
CA LEU A 88 -5.64 -3.45 5.36
C LEU A 88 -6.57 -3.40 4.14
N LEU A 89 -6.03 -3.62 2.94
CA LEU A 89 -6.84 -3.72 1.73
C LEU A 89 -7.79 -4.92 1.79
N ALA A 90 -7.29 -6.10 2.19
CA ALA A 90 -8.13 -7.28 2.38
C ALA A 90 -9.26 -7.02 3.38
N GLU A 91 -8.97 -6.32 4.48
CA GLU A 91 -9.99 -5.94 5.46
C GLU A 91 -11.05 -5.00 4.87
N CYS A 92 -10.66 -4.00 4.08
CA CYS A 92 -11.62 -3.14 3.39
C CYS A 92 -12.54 -3.93 2.45
N LEU A 93 -11.98 -4.91 1.74
CA LEU A 93 -12.72 -5.76 0.82
C LEU A 93 -13.74 -6.65 1.56
N ARG A 94 -13.37 -7.20 2.73
CA ARG A 94 -14.32 -7.96 3.58
C ARG A 94 -15.47 -7.11 4.06
N GLU A 95 -15.20 -5.87 4.50
CA GLU A 95 -16.23 -4.93 4.95
C GLU A 95 -17.18 -4.53 3.80
N GLN A 96 -16.71 -4.56 2.56
CA GLN A 96 -17.53 -4.38 1.35
C GLN A 96 -18.22 -5.68 0.86
N GLY A 97 -18.05 -6.80 1.56
CA GLY A 97 -18.60 -8.11 1.18
C GLY A 97 -17.87 -8.80 0.02
N GLN A 98 -16.72 -8.28 -0.41
CA GLN A 98 -15.89 -8.84 -1.49
C GLN A 98 -14.93 -9.92 -0.95
N HIS A 99 -15.50 -10.94 -0.31
CA HIS A 99 -14.72 -11.96 0.42
C HIS A 99 -13.72 -12.72 -0.46
N GLU A 100 -14.12 -13.07 -1.69
CA GLU A 100 -13.27 -13.80 -2.64
C GLU A 100 -12.04 -12.98 -3.04
N LEU A 101 -12.21 -11.67 -3.24
CA LEU A 101 -11.10 -10.77 -3.55
C LEU A 101 -10.22 -10.53 -2.33
N ALA A 102 -10.80 -10.49 -1.13
CA ALA A 102 -10.03 -10.38 0.11
C ALA A 102 -9.08 -11.57 0.31
N GLU A 103 -9.52 -12.79 0.00
CA GLU A 103 -8.66 -13.99 0.08
C GLU A 103 -7.47 -13.92 -0.88
N VAL A 104 -7.68 -13.40 -2.10
CA VAL A 104 -6.59 -13.17 -3.06
C VAL A 104 -5.60 -12.13 -2.52
N VAL A 105 -6.10 -11.07 -1.91
CA VAL A 105 -5.24 -10.01 -1.34
C VAL A 105 -4.49 -10.48 -0.10
N ASP A 106 -5.08 -11.34 0.74
CA ASP A 106 -4.37 -11.97 1.86
C ASP A 106 -3.15 -12.77 1.39
N TYR A 107 -3.29 -13.48 0.26
CA TYR A 107 -2.17 -14.19 -0.34
C TYR A 107 -1.01 -13.23 -0.68
N PHE A 108 -1.28 -12.02 -1.18
CA PHE A 108 -0.23 -11.02 -1.43
C PHE A 108 0.42 -10.47 -0.16
N ALA A 109 -0.26 -10.53 0.98
CA ALA A 109 0.33 -10.16 2.25
C ALA A 109 1.34 -11.22 2.75
N GLU A 110 1.14 -12.49 2.40
CA GLU A 110 2.05 -13.60 2.72
C GLU A 110 3.17 -13.76 1.68
N GLU A 111 2.79 -13.72 0.41
CA GLU A 111 3.63 -13.89 -0.77
C GLU A 111 3.45 -12.67 -1.70
N PRO A 112 4.16 -11.55 -1.42
CA PRO A 112 4.08 -10.34 -2.24
C PRO A 112 4.31 -10.64 -3.73
N PRO A 113 3.55 -10.04 -4.65
CA PRO A 113 3.67 -10.28 -6.09
C PRO A 113 5.11 -10.11 -6.60
N GLU A 114 5.86 -9.17 -6.04
CA GLU A 114 7.26 -8.93 -6.40
C GLU A 114 8.15 -10.16 -6.11
N LEU A 115 7.87 -10.90 -5.04
CA LEU A 115 8.58 -12.13 -4.70
C LEU A 115 8.11 -13.31 -5.55
N VAL A 116 6.82 -13.39 -5.87
CA VAL A 116 6.28 -14.44 -6.75
C VAL A 116 6.92 -14.35 -8.15
N VAL A 117 6.99 -13.14 -8.73
CA VAL A 117 7.64 -12.93 -10.02
C VAL A 117 9.14 -13.27 -9.96
N GLN A 118 9.85 -12.82 -8.92
CA GLN A 118 11.27 -13.14 -8.76
C GLN A 118 11.53 -14.65 -8.58
N HIS A 119 10.67 -15.35 -7.84
CA HIS A 119 10.75 -16.80 -7.68
C HIS A 119 10.44 -17.52 -8.99
N ALA A 120 9.41 -17.10 -9.74
CA ALA A 120 9.09 -17.68 -11.04
C ALA A 120 10.24 -17.50 -12.05
N GLU A 121 10.84 -16.31 -12.10
CA GLU A 121 12.03 -16.01 -12.91
C GLU A 121 13.24 -16.88 -12.49
N MET A 122 13.49 -17.03 -11.18
CA MET A 122 14.60 -17.86 -10.68
C MET A 122 14.40 -19.36 -10.93
N MET A 123 13.15 -19.82 -10.91
CA MET A 123 12.79 -21.23 -11.14
C MET A 123 12.67 -21.58 -12.64
N GLY A 124 12.80 -20.60 -13.54
CA GLY A 124 12.76 -20.81 -14.98
C GLY A 124 11.38 -21.16 -15.52
N TYR A 125 10.30 -20.83 -14.80
CA TYR A 125 8.94 -20.98 -15.30
C TYR A 125 8.64 -19.91 -16.36
N ASN A 126 8.99 -20.19 -17.61
CA ASN A 126 8.37 -19.51 -18.74
C ASN A 126 7.03 -20.16 -19.00
N GLU A 127 5.92 -19.42 -18.90
CA GLU A 127 4.57 -19.86 -19.28
C GLU A 127 4.47 -20.36 -20.75
N PHE A 128 5.56 -20.25 -21.52
CA PHE A 128 5.70 -20.71 -22.90
C PHE A 128 6.33 -22.10 -23.08
N ASP A 129 6.93 -22.74 -22.07
CA ASP A 129 7.63 -24.03 -22.25
C ASP A 129 6.72 -25.27 -22.14
N GLU A 130 5.53 -25.18 -21.53
CA GLU A 130 4.60 -26.33 -21.41
C GLU A 130 3.61 -26.48 -22.57
N MET A 131 3.56 -25.52 -23.50
CA MET A 131 2.63 -25.58 -24.64
C MET A 131 3.16 -26.34 -25.86
N ASP A 132 4.46 -26.66 -25.90
CA ASP A 132 5.08 -27.39 -27.02
C ASP A 132 4.99 -28.93 -26.87
N ASP A 133 4.58 -29.45 -25.70
CA ASP A 133 4.43 -30.88 -25.43
C ASP A 133 3.02 -31.45 -25.64
N LEU A 134 2.04 -30.60 -26.02
CA LEU A 134 0.69 -31.04 -26.40
C LEU A 134 0.48 -30.97 -27.92
N ASN A 135 1.22 -31.82 -28.64
CA ASN A 135 0.89 -32.17 -30.02
C ASN A 135 -0.31 -33.13 -30.03
N TRP A 136 -1.45 -32.66 -30.53
CA TRP A 136 -2.57 -33.49 -31.02
C TRP A 136 -2.49 -33.62 -32.54
#